data_AF-A0A438DMQ3-F1
#
_entry.id   AF-A0A438DMQ3-F1
#
_cell.length_a   1.000
_cell.length_b   1.000
_cell.length_c   1.000
_cell.angle_alpha   90.00
_cell.angle_beta   90.00
_cell.angle_gamma   90.00
#
_symmetry.space_group_name_H-M   'P 1'
#
loop_
_entity.id
_entity.type
_entity.pdbx_description
1 polymer ?
#
loop_
_entity_poly.entity_id
_entity_poly.type
_entity_poly.pdbx_seq_one_letter_code
_entity_poly.pdbx_strand_id
1 'polypeptide(L)'
;MPPRRLAFSQNSQARATGSNGQGQSSSTRGSSFDDFKKLGPPYFSGTSDPTEAEAWIMKIEKFFDVIDCSEEQKASYTTFMLDKEVDHWWRMTKRLLENQGLIVWSQFRESFYKKYFPNSVRRQKFIAIEEKKALKFQDGLKPYLKNKISIMKLGVYSEVVDRALIAEKDNEELPPA
;
A
#
# COMPACT_ATOMS: atom_id res chain seq x y z
N MET A 1 5.79 -73.95 32.78
CA MET A 1 5.40 -74.67 31.55
C MET A 1 4.04 -74.16 31.09
N PRO A 2 3.94 -73.36 30.01
CA PRO A 2 2.67 -73.09 29.35
C PRO A 2 2.49 -74.01 28.13
N PRO A 3 1.26 -74.49 27.79
CA PRO A 3 1.05 -75.29 26.61
C PRO A 3 0.83 -74.46 25.33
N ARG A 4 1.08 -75.16 24.23
CA ARG A 4 1.32 -74.77 22.84
C ARG A 4 0.18 -74.05 22.12
N ARG A 5 0.59 -73.18 21.18
CA ARG A 5 -0.20 -72.66 20.04
C ARG A 5 -0.69 -73.79 19.15
N LEU A 6 -1.89 -73.63 18.59
CA LEU A 6 -2.32 -74.27 17.35
C LEU A 6 -2.37 -73.21 16.24
N ALA A 7 -1.80 -73.55 15.09
CA ALA A 7 -1.82 -72.78 13.86
C ALA A 7 -2.51 -73.63 12.79
N PHE A 8 -3.39 -73.00 11.99
CA PHE A 8 -3.87 -73.42 10.68
C PHE A 8 -4.49 -72.17 10.01
N SER A 9 -4.55 -71.95 8.69
CA SER A 9 -3.63 -72.03 7.55
C SER A 9 -4.46 -71.62 6.33
N GLN A 10 -4.06 -70.55 5.60
CA GLN A 10 -4.40 -70.20 4.18
C GLN A 10 -5.90 -70.07 3.79
N ASN A 11 -6.39 -69.38 2.75
CA ASN A 11 -5.95 -68.68 1.53
C ASN A 11 -7.16 -67.76 1.17
N SER A 12 -7.12 -66.59 0.51
CA SER A 12 -6.94 -66.42 -0.94
C SER A 12 -7.14 -64.94 -1.33
N GLN A 13 -6.42 -64.52 -2.38
CA GLN A 13 -6.35 -63.15 -2.95
C GLN A 13 -7.59 -62.73 -3.75
N ALA A 14 -7.81 -61.41 -3.84
CA ALA A 14 -8.22 -60.73 -5.07
C ALA A 14 -7.69 -59.27 -5.11
N ARG A 15 -6.83 -58.96 -6.10
CA ARG A 15 -6.66 -57.60 -6.71
C ARG A 15 -7.90 -57.39 -7.62
N ALA A 16 -8.35 -56.22 -8.05
CA ALA A 16 -7.71 -54.94 -8.28
C ALA A 16 -8.76 -53.82 -8.49
N THR A 17 -8.24 -52.60 -8.60
CA THR A 17 -8.73 -51.46 -9.42
C THR A 17 -10.00 -50.71 -9.00
N GLY A 18 -9.77 -49.49 -8.53
CA GLY A 18 -10.75 -48.41 -8.43
C GLY A 18 -10.05 -47.09 -8.04
N SER A 19 -8.95 -46.75 -8.70
CA SER A 19 -8.38 -45.41 -8.66
C SER A 19 -9.23 -44.53 -9.55
N ASN A 20 -10.04 -43.64 -8.97
CA ASN A 20 -10.32 -42.32 -9.55
C ASN A 20 -11.14 -41.47 -8.58
N GLY A 21 -10.75 -40.20 -8.48
CA GLY A 21 -11.37 -39.23 -7.60
C GLY A 21 -10.37 -38.39 -6.84
N GLN A 22 -9.15 -38.19 -7.36
CA GLN A 22 -8.36 -37.02 -7.01
C GLN A 22 -9.07 -35.81 -7.61
N GLY A 23 -10.15 -35.39 -6.94
CA GLY A 23 -10.66 -34.05 -7.04
C GLY A 23 -9.54 -33.16 -6.53
N GLN A 24 -8.69 -32.73 -7.45
CA GLN A 24 -8.00 -31.47 -7.31
C GLN A 24 -9.11 -30.42 -7.21
N SER A 25 -9.60 -30.22 -6.00
CA SER A 25 -9.99 -28.90 -5.57
C SER A 25 -8.74 -28.06 -5.82
N SER A 26 -8.68 -27.41 -6.97
CA SER A 26 -7.80 -26.27 -7.19
C SER A 26 -8.25 -25.22 -6.19
N SER A 27 -7.91 -25.45 -4.92
CA SER A 27 -7.83 -24.41 -3.94
C SER A 27 -6.81 -23.48 -4.54
N THR A 28 -7.28 -22.33 -5.02
CA THR A 28 -6.46 -21.22 -5.50
C THR A 28 -5.57 -20.79 -4.34
N ARG A 29 -4.54 -21.59 -4.07
CA ARG A 29 -3.58 -21.35 -3.01
C ARG A 29 -2.64 -20.35 -3.65
N GLY A 30 -2.86 -19.07 -3.34
CA GLY A 30 -1.97 -17.99 -3.75
C GLY A 30 -0.52 -18.36 -3.43
N SER A 31 0.41 -17.74 -4.14
CA SER A 31 1.85 -17.90 -3.99
C SER A 31 2.28 -17.98 -2.53
N SER A 32 3.23 -18.87 -2.27
CA SER A 32 3.65 -19.17 -0.90
C SER A 32 4.55 -18.07 -0.34
N PHE A 33 4.74 -18.09 0.98
CA PHE A 33 5.68 -17.19 1.64
C PHE A 33 7.13 -17.42 1.18
N ASP A 34 7.49 -18.65 0.81
CA ASP A 34 8.81 -18.96 0.27
C ASP A 34 9.02 -18.32 -1.11
N ASP A 35 7.97 -18.26 -1.94
CA ASP A 35 8.04 -17.57 -3.24
C ASP A 35 8.24 -16.08 -3.06
N PHE A 36 7.58 -15.48 -2.08
CA PHE A 36 7.83 -14.10 -1.69
C PHE A 36 9.26 -13.88 -1.20
N LYS A 37 9.81 -14.75 -0.33
CA LYS A 37 11.21 -14.62 0.13
C LYS A 37 12.24 -14.74 -0.97
N LYS A 38 12.01 -15.59 -1.98
CA LYS A 38 12.92 -15.73 -3.14
C LYS A 38 13.09 -14.42 -3.91
N LEU A 39 12.12 -13.51 -3.87
CA LEU A 39 12.21 -12.19 -4.49
C LEU A 39 13.14 -11.21 -3.74
N GLY A 40 13.60 -11.58 -2.54
CA GLY A 40 14.46 -10.74 -1.71
C GLY A 40 13.78 -9.45 -1.21
N PRO A 41 12.59 -9.55 -0.58
CA PRO A 41 11.92 -8.37 -0.05
C PRO A 41 12.78 -7.68 1.03
N PRO A 42 12.80 -6.34 1.08
CA PRO A 42 13.57 -5.60 2.08
C PRO A 42 12.89 -5.64 3.44
N TYR A 43 13.68 -5.79 4.50
CA TYR A 43 13.22 -5.54 5.86
C TYR A 43 13.03 -4.05 6.14
N PHE A 44 12.16 -3.73 7.09
CA PHE A 44 11.91 -2.35 7.49
C PHE A 44 11.94 -2.18 8.99
N SER A 45 13.01 -1.51 9.44
CA SER A 45 13.24 -1.19 10.85
C SER A 45 12.71 0.17 11.27
N GLY A 46 12.06 0.94 10.38
CA GLY A 46 11.54 2.27 10.68
C GLY A 46 12.40 3.40 10.11
N THR A 47 11.79 4.58 9.95
CA THR A 47 12.43 5.81 9.47
C THR A 47 11.62 7.02 9.92
N SER A 48 12.30 8.17 10.06
CA SER A 48 11.65 9.47 10.25
C SER A 48 11.29 10.17 8.93
N ASP A 49 11.83 9.72 7.79
CA ASP A 49 11.52 10.27 6.48
C ASP A 49 10.30 9.56 5.86
N PRO A 50 9.17 10.25 5.67
CA PRO A 50 7.99 9.68 5.02
C PRO A 50 8.29 9.14 3.61
N THR A 51 9.25 9.72 2.89
CA THR A 51 9.61 9.32 1.52
C THR A 51 10.27 7.94 1.49
N GLU A 52 11.13 7.64 2.47
CA GLU A 52 11.75 6.31 2.60
C GLU A 52 10.71 5.25 2.97
N ALA A 53 9.77 5.58 3.87
CA ALA A 53 8.65 4.70 4.20
C ALA A 53 7.75 4.44 2.97
N GLU A 54 7.53 5.47 2.13
CA GLU A 54 6.79 5.38 0.86
C GLU A 54 7.50 4.42 -0.10
N ALA A 55 8.80 4.61 -0.29
CA ALA A 55 9.62 3.81 -1.19
C ALA A 55 9.64 2.33 -0.76
N TRP A 56 9.69 2.07 0.55
CA TRP A 56 9.64 0.71 1.07
C TRP A 56 8.30 0.03 0.76
N ILE A 57 7.16 0.67 1.08
CA ILE A 57 5.86 0.03 0.85
C ILE A 57 5.57 -0.16 -0.65
N MET A 58 5.95 0.81 -1.50
CA MET A 58 5.86 0.67 -2.96
C MET A 58 6.71 -0.50 -3.47
N LYS A 59 7.89 -0.73 -2.88
CA LYS A 59 8.75 -1.87 -3.26
C LYS A 59 8.12 -3.21 -2.85
N ILE A 60 7.46 -3.27 -1.70
CA ILE A 60 6.70 -4.45 -1.27
C ILE A 60 5.51 -4.72 -2.22
N GLU A 61 4.74 -3.68 -2.57
CA GLU A 61 3.61 -3.80 -3.51
C GLU A 61 4.05 -4.36 -4.88
N LYS A 62 5.20 -3.91 -5.39
CA LYS A 62 5.77 -4.46 -6.64
C LYS A 62 6.02 -5.97 -6.60
N PHE A 63 6.34 -6.54 -5.44
CA PHE A 63 6.46 -8.00 -5.34
C PHE A 63 5.08 -8.66 -5.43
N PHE A 64 4.06 -8.10 -4.78
CA PHE A 64 2.69 -8.59 -4.87
C PHE A 64 2.05 -8.41 -6.25
N ASP A 65 2.60 -7.56 -7.12
CA ASP A 65 2.18 -7.50 -8.53
C ASP A 65 2.69 -8.71 -9.33
N VAL A 66 3.78 -9.36 -8.87
CA VAL A 66 4.42 -10.50 -9.54
C VAL A 66 3.89 -11.83 -9.01
N ILE A 67 3.54 -11.89 -7.71
CA ILE A 67 3.03 -13.10 -7.06
C ILE A 67 1.55 -12.97 -6.72
N ASP A 68 0.77 -14.03 -6.96
CA ASP A 68 -0.65 -14.02 -6.64
C ASP A 68 -0.83 -14.21 -5.12
N CYS A 69 -1.39 -13.23 -4.42
CA CYS A 69 -1.55 -13.28 -2.97
C CYS A 69 -2.93 -12.74 -2.59
N SER A 70 -3.60 -13.43 -1.66
CA SER A 70 -4.79 -12.88 -1.00
C SER A 70 -4.44 -11.64 -0.17
N GLU A 71 -5.43 -10.81 0.16
CA GLU A 71 -5.19 -9.63 0.99
C GLU A 71 -4.68 -10.00 2.39
N GLU A 72 -5.06 -11.16 2.93
CA GLU A 72 -4.52 -11.70 4.20
C GLU A 72 -3.07 -12.15 4.05
N GLN A 73 -2.72 -12.82 2.94
CA GLN A 73 -1.34 -13.23 2.66
C GLN A 73 -0.43 -12.00 2.54
N LYS A 74 -0.84 -10.98 1.79
CA LYS A 74 -0.07 -9.73 1.64
C LYS A 74 0.20 -9.06 2.99
N ALA A 75 -0.82 -8.97 3.86
CA ALA A 75 -0.65 -8.45 5.21
C ALA A 75 0.31 -9.33 6.03
N SER A 76 0.13 -10.65 6.01
CA SER A 76 1.00 -11.57 6.75
C SER A 76 2.45 -11.51 6.29
N TYR A 77 2.70 -11.44 4.98
CA TYR A 77 4.05 -11.44 4.42
C TYR A 77 4.74 -10.11 4.69
N THR A 78 4.04 -8.99 4.52
CA THR A 78 4.60 -7.67 4.80
C THR A 78 4.92 -7.48 6.27
N THR A 79 4.05 -7.95 7.16
CA THR A 79 4.26 -7.81 8.61
C THR A 79 5.42 -8.65 9.10
N PHE A 80 5.74 -9.76 8.43
CA PHE A 80 6.97 -10.50 8.66
C PHE A 80 8.23 -9.72 8.28
N MET A 81 8.15 -8.83 7.28
CA MET A 81 9.29 -8.01 6.84
C MET A 81 9.53 -6.79 7.75
N LEU A 82 8.69 -6.55 8.75
CA LEU A 82 8.94 -5.53 9.75
C LEU A 82 10.01 -6.01 10.73
N ASP A 83 10.85 -5.09 11.18
CA ASP A 83 11.92 -5.37 12.13
C ASP A 83 11.96 -4.30 13.22
N LYS A 84 12.63 -4.62 14.33
CA LYS A 84 12.90 -3.73 15.47
C LYS A 84 11.65 -2.99 15.97
N GLU A 85 11.72 -1.66 16.03
CA GLU A 85 10.67 -0.77 16.55
C GLU A 85 9.35 -0.87 15.76
N VAL A 86 9.40 -1.17 14.46
CA VAL A 86 8.20 -1.24 13.62
C VAL A 86 7.47 -2.54 13.84
N ASP A 87 8.19 -3.66 14.01
CA ASP A 87 7.57 -4.93 14.42
C ASP A 87 6.89 -4.78 15.79
N HIS A 88 7.57 -4.15 16.76
CA HIS A 88 6.99 -3.90 18.07
C HIS A 88 5.72 -3.03 18.00
N TRP A 89 5.77 -1.91 17.26
CA TRP A 89 4.62 -1.05 17.02
C TRP A 89 3.47 -1.80 16.35
N TRP A 90 3.76 -2.61 15.34
CA TRP A 90 2.74 -3.35 14.61
C TRP A 90 2.05 -4.38 15.50
N ARG A 91 2.79 -5.10 16.35
CA ARG A 91 2.20 -6.03 17.33
C ARG A 91 1.21 -5.35 18.27
N MET A 92 1.50 -4.12 18.71
CA MET A 92 0.57 -3.34 19.54
C MET A 92 -0.64 -2.87 18.75
N THR A 93 -0.43 -2.40 17.52
CA THR A 93 -1.51 -1.96 16.61
C THR A 93 -2.46 -3.11 16.25
N LYS A 94 -1.90 -4.28 15.96
CA LYS A 94 -2.63 -5.51 15.67
C LYS A 94 -3.58 -5.91 16.80
N ARG A 95 -3.16 -5.82 18.06
CA ARG A 95 -4.03 -6.08 19.22
C ARG A 95 -5.26 -5.16 19.29
N LEU A 96 -5.15 -3.94 18.77
CA LEU A 96 -6.28 -3.00 18.69
C LEU A 96 -7.22 -3.32 17.53
N LEU A 97 -6.69 -3.92 16.46
CA LEU A 97 -7.42 -4.32 15.25
C LEU A 97 -8.07 -5.71 15.37
N GLU A 98 -7.59 -6.59 16.26
CA GLU A 98 -8.09 -7.97 16.43
C GLU A 98 -9.59 -8.05 16.73
N ASN A 99 -10.20 -6.98 17.27
CA ASN A 99 -11.65 -6.89 17.48
C ASN A 99 -12.46 -6.74 16.18
N GLN A 100 -11.80 -6.52 15.03
CA GLN A 100 -12.42 -6.24 13.72
C GLN A 100 -12.31 -7.41 12.74
N GLY A 101 -11.70 -8.54 13.14
CA GLY A 101 -11.56 -9.75 12.33
C GLY A 101 -10.13 -9.97 11.80
N LEU A 102 -10.02 -10.72 10.70
CA LEU A 102 -8.72 -11.00 10.06
C LEU A 102 -8.13 -9.70 9.50
N ILE A 103 -6.84 -9.48 9.77
CA ILE A 103 -6.13 -8.31 9.25
C ILE A 103 -5.80 -8.54 7.78
N VAL A 104 -6.41 -7.72 6.94
CA VAL A 104 -6.18 -7.66 5.50
C VAL A 104 -5.20 -6.54 5.14
N TRP A 105 -4.67 -6.60 3.92
CA TRP A 105 -3.66 -5.67 3.42
C TRP A 105 -4.09 -4.19 3.47
N SER A 106 -5.37 -3.89 3.18
CA SER A 106 -5.90 -2.52 3.31
C SER A 106 -5.76 -1.94 4.72
N GLN A 107 -6.03 -2.73 5.77
CA GLN A 107 -5.90 -2.29 7.17
C GLN A 107 -4.45 -2.06 7.58
N PHE A 108 -3.54 -2.93 7.12
CA PHE A 108 -2.11 -2.72 7.29
C PHE A 108 -1.67 -1.40 6.63
N ARG A 109 -2.03 -1.20 5.36
CA ARG A 109 -1.69 0.03 4.62
C ARG A 109 -2.20 1.26 5.34
N GLU A 110 -3.47 1.28 5.73
CA GLU A 110 -4.05 2.41 6.45
C GLU A 110 -3.26 2.75 7.72
N SER A 111 -2.96 1.74 8.54
CA SER A 111 -2.19 1.90 9.77
C SER A 111 -0.77 2.37 9.51
N PHE A 112 -0.10 1.80 8.51
CA PHE A 112 1.26 2.15 8.10
C PHE A 112 1.31 3.61 7.63
N TYR A 113 0.41 3.99 6.73
CA TYR A 113 0.34 5.35 6.23
C TYR A 113 -0.01 6.36 7.33
N LYS A 114 -0.89 6.00 8.28
CA LYS A 114 -1.21 6.87 9.42
C LYS A 114 0.00 7.09 10.32
N LYS A 115 0.87 6.09 10.52
CA LYS A 115 2.10 6.20 11.31
C LYS A 115 3.13 7.12 10.65
N TYR A 116 3.42 6.91 9.36
CA TYR A 116 4.53 7.59 8.68
C TYR A 116 4.13 8.86 7.94
N PHE A 117 2.85 9.02 7.63
CA PHE A 117 2.29 10.19 6.92
C PHE A 117 1.15 10.79 7.74
N PRO A 118 1.46 11.37 8.92
CA PRO A 118 0.45 12.06 9.69
C PRO A 118 -0.16 13.19 8.84
N ASN A 119 -1.41 13.55 9.16
CA ASN A 119 -2.17 14.53 8.37
C ASN A 119 -1.43 15.87 8.16
N SER A 120 -0.52 16.25 9.06
CA SER A 120 0.36 17.41 8.90
C SER A 120 1.29 17.29 7.69
N VAL A 121 1.97 16.15 7.51
CA VAL A 121 2.88 15.88 6.39
C VAL A 121 2.09 15.82 5.06
N ARG A 122 0.92 15.18 5.07
CA ARG A 122 0.04 15.13 3.89
C ARG A 122 -0.43 16.52 3.47
N ARG A 123 -0.85 17.35 4.45
CA ARG A 123 -1.21 18.76 4.20
C ARG A 123 -0.02 19.56 3.69
N GLN A 124 1.17 19.39 4.27
CA GLN A 124 2.37 20.10 3.82
C GLN A 124 2.74 19.73 2.38
N LYS A 125 2.71 18.44 2.01
CA LYS A 125 2.93 17.99 0.63
C LYS A 125 1.90 18.59 -0.32
N PHE A 126 0.62 18.62 0.08
CA PHE A 126 -0.45 19.23 -0.73
C PHE A 126 -0.24 20.74 -0.93
N ILE A 127 0.05 21.48 0.14
CA ILE A 127 0.35 22.93 0.09
C ILE A 127 1.55 23.19 -0.84
N ALA A 128 2.65 22.45 -0.69
CA ALA A 128 3.83 22.61 -1.53
C ALA A 128 3.54 22.34 -3.02
N ILE A 129 2.65 21.39 -3.33
CA ILE A 129 2.21 21.11 -4.71
C ILE A 129 1.39 22.29 -5.25
N GLU A 130 0.44 22.80 -4.47
CA GLU A 130 -0.40 23.94 -4.86
C GLU A 130 0.41 25.23 -5.06
N GLU A 131 1.36 25.53 -4.17
CA GLU A 131 2.29 26.65 -4.30
C GLU A 131 3.14 26.52 -5.57
N LYS A 132 3.67 25.32 -5.85
CA LYS A 132 4.47 25.09 -7.05
C LYS A 132 3.65 25.26 -8.34
N LYS A 133 2.39 24.81 -8.35
CA LYS A 133 1.47 25.03 -9.48
C LYS A 133 1.14 26.51 -9.65
N ALA A 134 0.87 27.21 -8.54
CA ALA A 134 0.59 28.64 -8.51
C ALA A 134 1.75 29.44 -9.11
N LEU A 135 3.00 29.15 -8.72
CA LEU A 135 4.19 29.80 -9.27
C LEU A 135 4.35 29.58 -10.77
N LYS A 136 4.24 28.32 -11.24
CA LYS A 136 4.32 28.02 -12.68
C LYS A 136 3.25 28.74 -13.49
N PHE A 137 2.05 28.88 -12.93
CA PHE A 137 0.98 29.63 -13.57
C PHE A 137 1.30 31.12 -13.63
N GLN A 138 1.76 31.72 -12.53
CA GLN A 138 2.18 33.13 -12.50
C GLN A 138 3.32 33.44 -13.48
N ASP A 139 4.24 32.49 -13.69
CA ASP A 139 5.31 32.64 -14.67
C ASP A 139 4.81 32.65 -16.12
N GLY A 140 3.66 32.04 -16.40
CA GLY A 140 3.03 32.05 -17.72
C GLY A 140 2.13 33.27 -17.98
N LEU A 141 1.91 34.14 -17.00
CA LEU A 141 1.03 35.31 -17.15
C LEU A 141 1.71 36.46 -17.90
N LYS A 142 0.89 37.25 -18.60
CA LYS A 142 1.32 38.53 -19.18
C LYS A 142 1.88 39.44 -18.07
N PRO A 143 2.93 40.24 -18.32
CA PRO A 143 3.63 41.00 -17.28
C PRO A 143 2.74 41.87 -16.39
N TYR A 144 1.71 42.50 -16.96
CA TYR A 144 0.77 43.36 -16.21
C TYR A 144 -0.11 42.55 -15.23
N LEU A 145 -0.56 41.35 -15.62
CA LEU A 145 -1.30 40.43 -14.74
C LEU A 145 -0.39 39.85 -13.67
N LYS A 146 0.84 39.48 -14.04
CA LYS A 146 1.84 38.97 -13.09
C LYS A 146 2.13 39.97 -11.98
N ASN A 147 2.28 41.26 -12.31
CA ASN A 147 2.49 42.32 -11.32
C ASN A 147 1.28 42.47 -10.39
N LYS A 148 0.05 42.48 -10.94
CA LYS A 148 -1.19 42.60 -10.15
C LYS A 148 -1.38 41.42 -9.18
N ILE A 149 -1.07 40.19 -9.61
CA ILE A 149 -1.22 38.98 -8.76
C ILE A 149 -0.10 38.85 -7.74
N SER A 150 1.15 39.20 -8.08
CA SER A 150 2.29 39.10 -7.15
C SER A 150 2.09 39.96 -5.90
N ILE A 151 1.40 41.10 -6.03
CA ILE A 151 1.04 41.98 -4.91
C ILE A 151 0.10 41.29 -3.91
N MET A 152 -0.73 40.36 -4.38
CA MET A 152 -1.75 39.69 -3.56
C MET A 152 -1.20 38.51 -2.73
N LYS A 153 0.07 38.12 -2.92
CA LYS A 153 0.77 37.04 -2.17
C LYS A 153 -0.05 35.75 -2.02
N LEU A 154 -0.60 35.25 -3.12
CA LEU A 154 -1.43 34.04 -3.13
C LEU A 154 -0.55 32.80 -3.28
N GLY A 155 -0.71 31.84 -2.38
CA GLY A 155 0.03 30.57 -2.38
C GLY A 155 -0.77 29.37 -2.93
N VAL A 156 -2.07 29.54 -3.18
CA VAL A 156 -2.94 28.45 -3.64
C VAL A 156 -3.25 28.62 -5.13
N TYR A 157 -3.12 27.53 -5.89
CA TYR A 157 -3.29 27.56 -7.34
C TYR A 157 -4.67 28.09 -7.77
N SER A 158 -5.75 27.62 -7.14
CA SER A 158 -7.11 28.08 -7.46
C SER A 158 -7.28 29.59 -7.25
N GLU A 159 -6.75 30.13 -6.14
CA GLU A 159 -6.85 31.56 -5.83
C GLU A 159 -6.10 32.41 -6.86
N VAL A 160 -4.93 31.94 -7.30
CA VAL A 160 -4.13 32.60 -8.34
C VAL A 160 -4.88 32.61 -9.67
N VAL A 161 -5.51 31.50 -10.05
CA VAL A 161 -6.30 31.40 -11.30
C VAL A 161 -7.52 32.32 -11.24
N ASP A 162 -8.29 32.27 -10.15
CA ASP A 162 -9.48 33.09 -9.98
C ASP A 162 -9.16 34.59 -10.08
N ARG A 163 -8.07 35.02 -9.43
CA ARG A 163 -7.62 36.41 -9.47
C ARG A 163 -7.06 36.82 -10.83
N ALA A 164 -6.40 35.91 -11.56
CA ALA A 164 -5.96 36.18 -12.92
C ALA A 164 -7.15 36.42 -13.86
N LEU A 165 -8.19 35.58 -13.76
CA LEU A 165 -9.41 35.71 -14.56
C LEU A 165 -10.16 37.01 -14.28
N ILE A 166 -10.29 37.38 -13.00
CA ILE A 166 -10.88 38.67 -12.62
C ILE A 166 -10.07 39.82 -13.23
N ALA A 167 -8.74 39.78 -13.06
CA ALA A 167 -7.85 40.83 -13.57
C ALA A 167 -7.83 40.95 -15.10
N GLU A 168 -8.04 39.85 -15.82
CA GLU A 168 -8.14 39.83 -17.28
C GLU A 168 -9.44 40.49 -17.75
N LYS A 169 -10.57 40.16 -17.12
CA LYS A 169 -11.86 40.78 -17.42
C LYS A 169 -11.89 42.29 -17.14
N ASP A 170 -11.30 42.71 -16.03
CA ASP A 170 -11.16 44.14 -15.69
C ASP A 170 -10.38 44.93 -16.76
N ASN A 171 -9.52 44.27 -17.54
CA ASN A 171 -8.66 44.92 -18.54
C ASN A 171 -9.33 44.99 -19.93
N GLU A 172 -10.31 44.15 -20.24
CA GLU A 172 -11.08 44.20 -21.49
C GLU A 172 -12.22 45.23 -21.47
N GLU A 173 -12.59 45.74 -20.29
CA GLU A 173 -13.69 46.69 -20.11
C GLU A 173 -13.28 48.18 -20.23
N LEU A 174 -11.99 48.46 -20.47
CA LEU A 174 -11.52 49.84 -20.72
C LEU A 174 -11.77 50.23 -22.20
N PRO A 175 -12.57 51.27 -22.47
CA PRO A 175 -12.79 51.73 -23.84
C PRO A 175 -11.47 52.24 -24.45
N PRO A 176 -11.22 52.04 -25.75
CA PRO A 176 -10.05 52.59 -26.42
C PRO A 176 -10.07 54.11 -26.31
N ALA A 177 -8.96 54.67 -25.85
CA ALA A 177 -8.71 56.11 -25.75
C ALA A 177 -8.63 56.78 -27.13
#